data_AF-A0A542USU1-F1
#
_entry.id   AF-A0A542USU1-F1
#
_cell.length_a   1.000
_cell.length_b   1.000
_cell.length_c   1.000
_cell.angle_alpha   90.00
_cell.angle_beta   90.00
_cell.angle_gamma   90.00
#
_symmetry.space_group_name_H-M   'P 1'
#
loop_
_entity.id
_entity.type
_entity.pdbx_description
1 polymer ?
#
loop_
_entity_poly.entity_id
_entity_poly.type
_entity_poly.pdbx_seq_one_letter_code
_entity_poly.pdbx_strand_id
1 'polypeptide(L)'
;MAERGWAMDLVGSGDVLDMEEVPAEQQSAFQADFDECLARNPLEIVKSRESAEAFYDALVATSDCVAALGYDVDEPPSREASVESMLSGSIIDPLWSPYGALFTGTGIARDELERVYSECPEPQWGVTG
;
A
#
# COMPACT_ATOMS: atom_id res chain seq x y z
N MET A 1 4.10 16.89 11.58
CA MET A 1 3.50 17.46 10.36
C MET A 1 3.53 18.99 10.43
N ALA A 2 2.71 19.66 11.24
CA ALA A 2 2.80 21.12 11.42
C ALA A 2 4.18 21.64 11.89
N GLU A 3 4.88 20.89 12.75
CA GLU A 3 6.22 21.24 13.24
C GLU A 3 7.33 21.16 12.18
N ARG A 4 7.07 20.49 11.05
CA ARG A 4 8.00 20.41 9.90
C ARG A 4 7.63 21.38 8.76
N GLY A 5 6.61 22.21 8.97
CA GLY A 5 6.23 23.27 8.03
C GLY A 5 5.22 22.86 6.97
N TRP A 6 4.65 21.65 7.06
CA TRP A 6 3.59 21.20 6.17
C TRP A 6 2.32 20.84 6.95
N ALA A 7 1.25 21.56 6.62
CA ALA A 7 -0.08 21.37 7.20
C ALA A 7 -0.83 20.41 6.28
N MET A 8 -0.76 19.12 6.60
CA MET A 8 -1.54 18.08 5.92
C MET A 8 -2.63 17.58 6.86
N ASP A 9 -3.81 17.40 6.30
CA ASP A 9 -4.87 16.64 6.92
C ASP A 9 -4.74 15.16 6.51
N LEU A 10 -5.03 14.27 7.47
CA LEU A 10 -5.17 12.85 7.18
C LEU A 10 -6.57 12.64 6.60
N VAL A 11 -6.65 12.00 5.44
CA VAL A 11 -7.94 11.65 4.83
C VAL A 11 -8.33 10.22 5.19
N GLY A 12 -9.65 9.94 5.18
CA GLY A 12 -10.19 8.62 5.51
C GLY A 12 -10.09 8.25 7.00
N SER A 13 -9.68 7.01 7.30
CA SER A 13 -9.60 6.45 8.66
C SER A 13 -8.48 7.05 9.53
N GLY A 14 -7.73 8.02 9.02
CA GLY A 14 -6.60 8.65 9.71
C GLY A 14 -5.24 8.07 9.36
N ASP A 15 -5.16 7.22 8.33
CA ASP A 15 -3.93 6.48 8.00
C ASP A 15 -3.40 6.80 6.58
N VAL A 16 -4.12 7.64 5.82
CA VAL A 16 -3.74 8.05 4.46
C VAL A 16 -3.49 9.55 4.42
N LEU A 17 -2.35 9.94 3.85
CA LEU A 17 -2.05 11.33 3.52
C LEU A 17 -2.60 11.64 2.13
N ASP A 18 -3.39 12.72 2.02
CA ASP A 18 -3.78 13.22 0.70
C ASP A 18 -2.63 14.02 0.10
N MET A 19 -1.88 13.38 -0.80
CA MET A 19 -0.75 14.02 -1.45
C MET A 19 -1.17 15.09 -2.48
N GLU A 20 -2.43 15.08 -2.95
CA GLU A 20 -2.94 16.07 -3.87
C GLU A 20 -3.26 17.40 -3.17
N GLU A 21 -3.46 17.36 -1.84
CA GLU A 21 -3.72 18.54 -1.01
C GLU A 21 -2.45 19.24 -0.49
N VAL A 22 -1.25 18.72 -0.78
CA VAL A 22 0.01 19.40 -0.41
C VAL A 22 0.07 20.75 -1.15
N PRO A 23 0.05 21.90 -0.44
CA PRO A 23 0.12 23.20 -1.07
C PRO A 23 1.36 23.32 -1.95
N ALA A 24 1.24 23.97 -3.12
CA ALA A 24 2.32 24.08 -4.08
C ALA A 24 3.58 24.72 -3.46
N GLU A 25 3.43 25.64 -2.49
CA GLU A 25 4.57 26.24 -1.80
C GLU A 25 5.30 25.26 -0.86
N GLN A 26 4.66 24.16 -0.46
CA GLN A 26 5.17 23.15 0.47
C GLN A 26 5.70 21.90 -0.25
N GLN A 27 5.39 21.67 -1.53
CA GLN A 27 5.83 20.49 -2.29
C GLN A 27 7.33 20.21 -2.19
N SER A 28 8.16 21.25 -2.32
CA SER A 28 9.62 21.10 -2.26
C SER A 28 10.13 20.67 -0.87
N ALA A 29 9.51 21.16 0.21
CA ALA A 29 9.84 20.76 1.56
C ALA A 29 9.35 19.34 1.87
N PHE A 30 8.12 19.01 1.43
CA PHE A 30 7.57 17.67 1.52
C PHE A 30 8.45 16.64 0.79
N GLN A 31 8.85 16.92 -0.45
CA GLN A 31 9.69 16.02 -1.23
C GLN A 31 11.05 15.78 -0.55
N ALA A 32 11.68 16.83 -0.02
CA ALA A 32 12.95 16.69 0.69
C ALA A 32 12.83 15.82 1.96
N ASP A 33 11.76 15.99 2.73
CA ASP A 33 11.47 15.18 3.92
C ASP A 33 11.12 13.73 3.53
N PHE A 34 10.40 13.53 2.43
CA PHE A 34 10.05 12.21 1.90
C PHE A 34 11.30 11.47 1.42
N ASP A 35 12.19 12.14 0.68
CA ASP A 35 13.47 11.59 0.24
C ASP A 35 14.37 11.24 1.44
N GLU A 36 14.41 12.09 2.47
CA GLU A 36 15.12 11.80 3.73
C GLU A 36 14.53 10.58 4.44
N CYS A 37 13.19 10.47 4.47
CA CYS A 37 12.50 9.32 5.06
C CYS A 37 12.89 8.03 4.34
N LEU A 38 12.86 8.02 3.00
CA LEU A 38 13.25 6.87 2.19
C LEU A 38 14.73 6.53 2.34
N ALA A 39 15.61 7.52 2.47
CA ALA A 39 17.04 7.29 2.69
C ALA A 39 17.32 6.63 4.06
N ARG A 40 16.52 6.94 5.08
CA ARG A 40 16.62 6.35 6.43
C ARG A 40 15.89 5.02 6.56
N ASN A 41 14.84 4.82 5.77
CA ASN A 41 14.02 3.63 5.73
C ASN A 41 14.03 3.10 4.30
N PRO A 42 15.16 2.52 3.85
CA PRO A 42 15.25 2.00 2.50
C PRO A 42 14.16 0.94 2.33
N LEU A 43 13.21 1.22 1.45
CA LEU A 43 12.19 0.24 1.09
C LEU A 43 12.94 -0.94 0.46
N GLU A 44 12.77 -2.12 1.04
CA GLU A 44 13.21 -3.38 0.44
C GLU A 44 12.30 -3.64 -0.77
N ILE A 45 12.60 -2.98 -1.88
CA ILE A 45 11.95 -3.25 -3.16
C ILE A 45 12.27 -4.69 -3.50
N VAL A 46 11.27 -5.45 -3.93
CA VAL A 46 11.45 -6.78 -4.50
C VAL A 46 12.51 -6.73 -5.61
N LYS A 47 13.72 -7.23 -5.34
CA LYS A 47 14.87 -7.13 -6.27
C LYS A 47 14.99 -8.32 -7.22
N SER A 48 14.18 -9.36 -6.99
CA SER A 48 14.25 -10.61 -7.73
C SER A 48 12.87 -11.06 -8.19
N ARG A 49 12.83 -11.72 -9.35
CA ARG A 49 11.61 -12.32 -9.89
C ARG A 49 11.02 -13.35 -8.94
N GLU A 50 11.86 -14.15 -8.28
CA GLU A 50 11.44 -15.13 -7.28
C GLU A 50 10.70 -14.47 -6.11
N SER A 51 11.27 -13.39 -5.56
CA SER A 51 10.63 -12.63 -4.48
C SER A 51 9.32 -11.96 -4.95
N ALA A 52 9.25 -11.50 -6.21
CA ALA A 52 8.03 -10.92 -6.79
C ALA A 52 6.92 -11.96 -6.94
N GLU A 53 7.30 -13.14 -7.42
CA GLU A 53 6.41 -14.28 -7.58
C GLU A 53 5.87 -14.77 -6.23
N ALA A 54 6.73 -14.91 -5.23
CA ALA A 54 6.32 -15.27 -3.87
C ALA A 54 5.41 -14.20 -3.24
N PHE A 55 5.69 -12.93 -3.49
CA PHE A 55 4.86 -11.83 -3.01
C PHE A 55 3.48 -11.81 -3.68
N TYR A 56 3.41 -12.02 -4.99
CA TYR A 56 2.14 -12.19 -5.70
C TYR A 56 1.32 -13.35 -5.14
N ASP A 57 1.93 -14.51 -4.93
CA ASP A 57 1.23 -15.69 -4.39
C ASP A 57 0.68 -15.41 -2.97
N ALA A 58 1.41 -14.64 -2.16
CA ALA A 58 0.94 -14.20 -0.83
C ALA A 58 -0.22 -13.19 -0.91
N LEU A 59 -0.20 -12.27 -1.88
CA LEU A 59 -1.32 -11.33 -2.09
C LEU A 59 -2.59 -12.06 -2.53
N VAL A 60 -2.47 -13.07 -3.41
CA VAL A 60 -3.61 -13.91 -3.81
C VAL A 60 -4.16 -14.70 -2.63
N ALA A 61 -3.29 -15.32 -1.82
CA ALA A 61 -3.74 -16.02 -0.61
C ALA A 61 -4.45 -15.08 0.39
N THR A 62 -4.01 -13.83 0.46
CA THR A 62 -4.65 -12.78 1.27
C THR A 62 -6.01 -12.39 0.70
N SER A 63 -6.14 -12.25 -0.62
CA SER A 63 -7.43 -12.04 -1.30
C SER A 63 -8.42 -13.14 -0.96
N ASP A 64 -8.00 -14.40 -1.01
CA ASP A 64 -8.86 -15.54 -0.65
C ASP A 64 -9.31 -15.47 0.82
N CYS A 65 -8.43 -15.05 1.73
CA CYS A 65 -8.75 -14.83 3.14
C CYS A 65 -9.81 -13.72 3.31
N VAL A 66 -9.60 -12.56 2.69
CA VAL A 66 -10.53 -11.42 2.77
C VAL A 66 -11.90 -11.77 2.18
N ALA A 67 -11.91 -12.48 1.05
CA ALA A 67 -13.13 -13.00 0.44
C ALA A 67 -13.85 -14.01 1.36
N ALA A 68 -13.11 -14.88 2.06
CA ALA A 68 -13.67 -15.82 3.02
C ALA A 68 -14.29 -15.15 4.26
N LEU A 69 -13.83 -13.95 4.62
CA LEU A 69 -14.46 -13.11 5.65
C LEU A 69 -15.75 -12.42 5.17
N GLY A 70 -16.09 -12.55 3.88
CA GLY A 70 -17.32 -12.04 3.29
C GLY A 70 -17.22 -10.66 2.66
N TYR A 71 -16.00 -10.16 2.42
CA TYR A 71 -15.79 -8.91 1.69
C TYR A 71 -15.61 -9.16 0.20
N ASP A 72 -16.01 -8.17 -0.59
CA ASP A 72 -15.68 -8.14 -2.01
C ASP A 72 -14.19 -7.81 -2.20
N VAL A 73 -13.55 -8.55 -3.09
CA VAL A 73 -12.15 -8.33 -3.47
C VAL A 73 -12.07 -8.25 -4.99
N ASP A 74 -11.32 -7.27 -5.49
CA ASP A 74 -11.11 -7.11 -6.92
C ASP A 74 -10.28 -8.27 -7.48
N GLU A 75 -10.60 -8.69 -8.71
CA GLU A 75 -9.88 -9.78 -9.37
C GLU A 75 -8.40 -9.40 -9.58
N PRO A 76 -7.44 -10.27 -9.20
CA PRO A 76 -6.03 -9.97 -9.36
C PRO A 76 -5.64 -9.88 -10.84
N PRO A 77 -4.68 -8.99 -11.19
CA PRO A 77 -4.03 -9.03 -12.50
C PRO A 77 -3.31 -10.36 -12.71
N SER A 78 -2.85 -10.62 -13.95
CA SER A 78 -2.05 -11.82 -14.19
C SER A 78 -0.76 -11.79 -13.35
N ARG A 79 -0.28 -12.98 -12.97
CA ARG A 79 0.99 -13.16 -12.24
C ARG A 79 2.16 -12.49 -12.97
N GLU A 80 2.22 -12.65 -14.29
CA GLU A 80 3.28 -12.06 -15.11
C GLU A 80 3.25 -10.53 -15.09
N ALA A 81 2.07 -9.92 -15.29
CA ALA A 81 1.92 -8.46 -15.25
C ALA A 81 2.24 -7.89 -13.86
N SER A 82 1.82 -8.57 -12.79
CA SER A 82 2.08 -8.15 -11.42
C SER A 82 3.57 -8.22 -11.08
N VAL A 83 4.23 -9.31 -11.46
CA VAL A 83 5.68 -9.49 -11.25
C VAL A 83 6.48 -8.46 -12.04
N GLU A 84 6.12 -8.19 -13.29
CA GLU A 84 6.78 -7.16 -14.09
C GLU A 84 6.60 -5.76 -13.49
N SER A 85 5.40 -5.44 -12.99
CA SER A 85 5.12 -4.18 -12.29
C SER A 85 6.00 -4.05 -11.04
N MET A 86 6.06 -5.06 -10.18
CA MET A 86 6.92 -5.04 -8.98
C MET A 86 8.40 -4.87 -9.32
N LEU A 87 8.90 -5.57 -10.35
CA LEU A 87 10.30 -5.52 -10.78
C LEU A 87 10.66 -4.20 -11.46
N SER A 88 9.68 -3.50 -12.05
CA SER A 88 9.89 -2.19 -12.65
C SER A 88 10.19 -1.11 -11.61
N GLY A 89 9.90 -1.37 -10.33
CA GLY A 89 10.03 -0.39 -9.25
C GLY A 89 9.13 0.83 -9.43
N SER A 90 8.15 0.76 -10.34
CA SER A 90 7.21 1.85 -10.58
C SER A 90 6.25 1.96 -9.39
N ILE A 91 6.53 2.92 -8.52
CA ILE A 91 5.61 3.42 -7.49
C ILE A 91 4.43 4.21 -8.08
N ILE A 92 4.39 4.40 -9.41
CA ILE A 92 3.41 5.24 -10.11
C ILE A 92 2.18 4.43 -10.55
N ASP A 93 2.33 3.13 -10.82
CA ASP A 93 1.19 2.24 -11.05
C ASP A 93 0.78 1.62 -9.71
N PRO A 94 -0.47 1.83 -9.25
CA PRO A 94 -0.91 1.21 -8.00
C PRO A 94 -0.81 -0.29 -8.14
N LEU A 95 0.01 -0.91 -7.30
CA LEU A 95 0.02 -2.36 -7.19
C LEU A 95 -1.39 -2.78 -6.76
N TRP A 96 -1.96 -3.77 -7.44
CA TRP A 96 -3.21 -4.37 -7.00
C TRP A 96 -3.09 -4.78 -5.52
N SER A 97 -4.12 -4.45 -4.75
CA SER A 97 -4.20 -4.77 -3.32
C SER A 97 -5.47 -5.56 -3.04
N PRO A 98 -5.40 -6.66 -2.28
CA PRO A 98 -6.58 -7.42 -1.85
C PRO A 98 -7.53 -6.62 -0.93
N TYR A 99 -7.08 -5.46 -0.43
CA TYR A 99 -7.90 -4.56 0.39
C TYR A 99 -8.46 -3.37 -0.40
N GLY A 100 -8.12 -3.22 -1.69
CA GLY A 100 -8.46 -2.03 -2.49
C GLY A 100 -9.95 -1.69 -2.47
N ALA A 101 -10.81 -2.69 -2.66
CA ALA A 101 -12.27 -2.54 -2.63
C ALA A 101 -12.83 -2.08 -1.27
N LEU A 102 -12.13 -2.37 -0.17
CA LEU A 102 -12.55 -1.93 1.18
C LEU A 102 -12.43 -0.41 1.35
N PHE A 103 -11.53 0.23 0.58
CA PHE A 103 -11.25 1.65 0.64
C PHE A 103 -12.02 2.48 -0.40
N THR A 104 -12.55 1.88 -1.46
CA THR A 104 -13.23 2.59 -2.57
C THR A 104 -14.76 2.64 -2.45
N GLY A 105 -15.36 1.90 -1.50
CA GLY A 105 -16.82 1.81 -1.27
C GLY A 105 -17.38 2.77 -0.20
N THR A 106 -18.41 2.33 0.54
CA THR A 106 -19.07 3.08 1.64
C THR A 106 -18.18 3.36 2.85
N GLY A 107 -16.88 3.06 2.75
CA GLY A 107 -15.94 3.04 3.87
C GLY A 107 -16.24 1.89 4.81
N ILE A 108 -15.32 0.94 4.92
CA ILE A 108 -15.32 0.02 6.06
C ILE A 108 -15.03 0.83 7.34
N ALA A 109 -15.70 0.50 8.45
CA ALA A 109 -15.42 1.13 9.73
C ALA A 109 -13.99 0.78 10.19
N ARG A 110 -13.31 1.69 10.89
CA ARG A 110 -11.91 1.52 11.28
C ARG A 110 -11.67 0.27 12.14
N ASP A 111 -12.55 0.00 13.09
CA ASP A 111 -12.50 -1.18 13.95
C ASP A 111 -12.68 -2.48 13.15
N GLU A 112 -13.55 -2.46 12.14
CA GLU A 112 -13.72 -3.61 11.25
C GLU A 112 -12.51 -3.78 10.32
N LEU A 113 -11.90 -2.70 9.84
CA LEU A 113 -10.66 -2.75 9.07
C LEU A 113 -9.50 -3.32 9.91
N GLU A 114 -9.37 -2.90 11.16
CA GLU A 114 -8.38 -3.44 12.10
C GLU A 114 -8.61 -4.94 12.35
N ARG A 115 -9.87 -5.38 12.44
CA ARG A 115 -10.21 -6.82 12.53
C ARG A 115 -9.77 -7.57 11.28
N VAL A 116 -10.09 -7.05 10.09
CA VAL A 116 -9.70 -7.68 8.82
C VAL A 116 -8.19 -7.80 8.72
N TYR A 117 -7.43 -6.76 9.02
CA TYR A 117 -5.95 -6.82 9.01
C TYR A 117 -5.37 -7.78 10.06
N SER A 118 -6.08 -7.99 11.17
CA SER A 118 -5.65 -8.98 12.17
C SER A 118 -5.92 -10.42 11.73
N GLU A 119 -6.98 -10.68 10.97
CA GLU A 119 -7.37 -12.02 10.52
C GLU A 119 -6.72 -12.41 9.19
N CYS A 120 -6.57 -11.43 8.30
CA CYS A 120 -5.86 -11.51 7.04
C CYS A 120 -4.73 -10.47 7.09
N PRO A 121 -3.51 -10.84 7.49
CA PRO A 121 -2.40 -9.88 7.53
C PRO A 121 -1.94 -9.49 6.11
N GLU A 122 -1.55 -8.24 5.92
CA GLU A 122 -0.87 -7.82 4.69
C GLU A 122 0.44 -8.58 4.50
N PRO A 123 0.69 -9.14 3.31
CA PRO A 123 1.99 -9.68 2.98
C PRO A 123 3.05 -8.59 3.12
N GLN A 124 4.10 -8.87 3.87
CA GLN A 124 5.19 -7.92 4.00
C GLN A 124 6.08 -7.96 2.77
N TRP A 125 6.30 -6.80 2.16
CA TRP A 125 7.28 -6.63 1.10
C TRP A 125 8.67 -7.02 1.61
N GLY A 126 9.29 -8.02 0.99
CA GLY A 126 10.69 -8.35 1.24
C GLY A 126 11.01 -9.16 2.50
N VAL A 127 10.04 -9.71 3.24
CA VAL A 127 10.34 -10.61 4.37
C VAL A 127 10.32 -12.07 3.91
N THR A 128 11.33 -12.48 3.15
CA THR A 128 11.81 -13.87 3.21
C THR A 128 12.79 -13.95 4.37
N GLY A 129 12.44 -14.70 5.42
CA GLY A 129 13.31 -14.92 6.58
C GLY A 129 14.66 -15.54 6.24
#